data_AF-A0A1C7M3D7-F1
#
_entry.id   AF-A0A1C7M3D7-F1
#
_cell.length_a   1.000
_cell.length_b   1.000
_cell.length_c   1.000
_cell.angle_alpha   90.00
_cell.angle_beta   90.00
_cell.angle_gamma   90.00
#
_symmetry.space_group_name_H-M   'P 1'
#
loop_
_entity.id
_entity.type
_entity.pdbx_description
1 polymer ?
#
loop_
_entity_poly.entity_id
_entity_poly.type
_entity_poly.pdbx_seq_one_letter_code
_entity_poly.pdbx_strand_id
1 'polypeptide(L)'
;MGIDGEFELVFGTSCSAPVVGSMITLINDARIAAGKGPVGFINPAIYSDEFSGTFHDITTGGNQGCGTAGFTATEGWDPVTGVGTPTLRL
;
A
#
# COMPACT_ATOMS: atom_id res chain seq x y z
N MET A 1 15.03 10.65 -3.04
CA MET A 1 15.58 9.83 -1.95
C MET A 1 17.04 10.21 -1.80
N GLY A 2 17.55 10.25 -0.56
CA GLY A 2 18.96 10.57 -0.33
C GLY A 2 19.84 9.38 -0.74
N ILE A 3 20.75 9.59 -1.69
CA ILE A 3 21.76 8.62 -2.12
C ILE A 3 23.10 9.34 -2.06
N ASP A 4 24.03 8.83 -1.26
CA ASP A 4 25.38 9.39 -1.09
C ASP A 4 25.43 10.90 -0.78
N GLY A 5 24.41 11.43 -0.09
CA GLY A 5 24.31 12.83 0.30
C GLY A 5 23.55 13.73 -0.68
N GLU A 6 23.13 13.20 -1.83
CA GLU A 6 22.40 13.94 -2.87
C GLU A 6 20.93 13.48 -2.99
N PHE A 7 20.08 14.37 -3.47
CA PHE A 7 18.67 14.05 -3.73
C PHE A 7 18.49 13.48 -5.14
N GLU A 8 18.06 12.22 -5.21
CA GLU A 8 17.80 11.55 -6.49
C GLU A 8 16.34 11.10 -6.66
N LEU A 9 15.91 11.00 -7.91
CA LEU A 9 14.65 10.35 -8.28
C LEU A 9 14.86 8.83 -8.28
N VAL A 10 14.07 8.15 -7.45
CA VAL A 10 14.06 6.69 -7.35
C VAL A 10 12.62 6.18 -7.47
N PHE A 11 12.48 4.94 -7.90
CA PHE A 11 11.19 4.29 -8.11
C PHE A 11 11.27 2.80 -7.75
N GLY A 12 10.15 2.10 -7.90
CA GLY A 12 10.03 0.67 -7.60
C GLY A 12 9.29 0.39 -6.30
N THR A 13 8.89 -0.86 -6.11
CA THR A 13 8.15 -1.31 -4.91
C THR A 13 8.94 -1.13 -3.63
N SER A 14 10.27 -1.07 -3.72
CA SER A 14 11.17 -0.68 -2.63
C SER A 14 10.88 0.72 -2.07
N CYS A 15 10.35 1.64 -2.88
CA CYS A 15 9.88 2.94 -2.41
C CYS A 15 8.48 2.84 -1.78
N SER A 16 7.61 1.97 -2.29
CA SER A 16 6.24 1.77 -1.78
C SER A 16 6.21 1.12 -0.39
N ALA A 17 7.07 0.12 -0.15
CA ALA A 17 7.12 -0.62 1.11
C ALA A 17 7.32 0.27 2.36
N PRO A 18 8.32 1.19 2.41
CA PRO A 18 8.48 2.07 3.56
C PRO A 18 7.34 3.08 3.68
N VAL A 19 6.73 3.55 2.58
CA VAL A 19 5.59 4.48 2.63
C VAL A 19 4.40 3.83 3.33
N VAL A 20 3.99 2.62 2.91
CA VAL A 20 2.90 1.89 3.56
C VAL A 20 3.28 1.55 5.01
N GLY A 21 4.52 1.13 5.25
CA GLY A 21 5.03 0.85 6.60
C GLY A 21 4.87 2.05 7.55
N SER A 22 5.24 3.25 7.11
CA SER A 22 5.08 4.48 7.89
C SER A 22 3.61 4.82 8.17
N MET A 23 2.71 4.56 7.23
CA MET A 23 1.26 4.76 7.44
C MET A 23 0.74 3.80 8.53
N ILE A 24 1.17 2.54 8.52
CA ILE A 24 0.84 1.58 9.58
C ILE A 24 1.42 2.00 10.94
N THR A 25 2.62 2.61 10.96
CA THR A 25 3.18 3.20 12.19
C THR A 25 2.29 4.30 12.75
N LEU A 26 1.79 5.22 11.92
CA LEU A 26 0.86 6.28 12.34
C LEU A 26 -0.46 5.69 12.87
N ILE A 27 -0.99 4.65 12.23
CA ILE A 27 -2.18 3.94 12.71
C ILE A 27 -1.92 3.29 14.07
N ASN A 28 -0.76 2.67 14.28
CA ASN A 28 -0.39 2.08 15.56
C ASN A 28 -0.23 3.14 16.65
N ASP A 29 0.35 4.29 16.34
CA ASP A 29 0.48 5.43 17.27
C ASP A 29 -0.91 5.88 17.76
N ALA A 30 -1.84 6.14 16.83
CA ALA A 30 -3.21 6.52 17.16
C ALA A 30 -3.94 5.44 17.99
N ARG A 31 -3.72 4.15 17.68
CA ARG A 31 -4.28 3.03 18.45
C ARG A 31 -3.75 2.99 19.87
N ILE A 32 -2.45 3.17 20.06
CA ILE A 32 -1.81 3.17 21.38
C ILE A 32 -2.29 4.37 22.20
N ALA A 33 -2.40 5.56 21.60
CA ALA A 33 -3.00 6.73 22.24
C ALA A 33 -4.45 6.47 22.71
N ALA A 34 -5.19 5.62 21.99
CA ALA A 34 -6.54 5.17 22.36
C ALA A 34 -6.56 3.93 23.28
N GLY A 35 -5.43 3.51 23.86
CA GLY A 35 -5.32 2.36 24.77
C GLY A 35 -5.47 0.99 24.09
N LYS A 36 -5.34 0.91 22.75
CA LYS A 36 -5.38 -0.34 21.97
C LYS A 36 -3.97 -0.84 21.68
N GLY A 37 -3.83 -2.14 21.40
CA GLY A 37 -2.59 -2.73 20.88
C GLY A 37 -2.37 -2.45 19.39
N PRO A 38 -1.17 -2.74 18.85
CA PRO A 38 -0.85 -2.57 17.43
C PRO A 38 -1.71 -3.48 16.53
N VAL A 39 -1.78 -3.17 15.23
CA VAL A 39 -2.63 -3.89 14.26
C VAL A 39 -2.16 -5.32 13.94
N GLY A 40 -0.88 -5.64 14.12
CA GLY A 40 -0.34 -6.97 13.82
C GLY A 40 -0.41 -7.34 12.33
N PHE A 41 -0.82 -8.58 12.03
CA PHE A 41 -0.97 -9.06 10.65
C PHE A 41 -2.24 -8.51 9.99
N ILE A 42 -2.07 -7.58 9.06
CA ILE A 42 -3.18 -6.79 8.52
C ILE A 42 -3.96 -7.45 7.39
N ASN A 43 -3.46 -8.52 6.75
CA ASN A 43 -4.09 -9.06 5.55
C ASN A 43 -5.58 -9.41 5.75
N PRO A 44 -5.99 -10.14 6.81
CA PRO A 44 -7.40 -10.44 7.00
C PRO A 44 -8.29 -9.20 7.10
N ALA A 45 -7.75 -8.08 7.62
CA ALA A 45 -8.48 -6.83 7.74
C ALA A 45 -8.57 -6.09 6.40
N ILE A 46 -7.48 -5.94 5.65
CA ILE A 46 -7.50 -5.18 4.38
C ILE A 46 -8.31 -5.86 3.28
N TYR A 47 -8.57 -7.16 3.40
CA TYR A 47 -9.41 -7.95 2.50
C TYR A 47 -10.86 -8.07 2.98
N SER A 48 -11.26 -7.43 4.09
CA SER A 48 -12.63 -7.46 4.55
C SER A 48 -13.48 -6.33 3.95
N ASP A 49 -14.78 -6.55 3.86
CA ASP A 49 -15.73 -5.54 3.36
C ASP A 49 -15.68 -4.25 4.19
N GLU A 50 -15.37 -4.35 5.49
CA GLU A 50 -15.26 -3.22 6.42
C GLU A 50 -14.18 -2.21 5.99
N PHE A 51 -13.10 -2.70 5.38
CA PHE A 51 -11.96 -1.86 4.96
C PHE A 51 -11.91 -1.59 3.45
N SER A 52 -12.82 -2.16 2.65
CA SER A 52 -12.88 -1.97 1.20
C SER A 52 -12.87 -0.48 0.77
N GLY A 53 -13.59 0.39 1.50
CA GLY A 53 -13.64 1.84 1.24
C GLY A 53 -12.43 2.65 1.72
N THR A 54 -11.39 2.01 2.26
CA THR A 54 -10.20 2.70 2.80
C THR A 54 -9.02 2.72 1.83
N PHE A 55 -9.20 2.17 0.63
CA PHE A 55 -8.19 2.16 -0.42
C PHE A 55 -8.68 2.92 -1.65
N HIS A 56 -7.75 3.57 -2.34
CA HIS A 56 -7.98 4.08 -3.68
C HIS A 56 -7.65 2.97 -4.69
N ASP A 57 -8.70 2.43 -5.29
CA ASP A 57 -8.66 1.38 -6.30
C ASP A 57 -8.04 1.88 -7.61
N ILE A 58 -7.08 1.12 -8.14
CA ILE A 58 -6.35 1.44 -9.36
C ILE A 58 -6.89 0.55 -10.47
N THR A 59 -7.64 1.12 -11.41
CA THR A 59 -8.35 0.35 -12.44
C THR A 59 -7.68 0.40 -13.82
N THR A 60 -6.52 1.07 -13.92
CA THR A 60 -5.82 1.29 -15.19
C THR A 60 -4.33 1.02 -15.07
N GLY A 61 -3.79 0.29 -16.04
CA GLY A 61 -2.37 -0.07 -16.11
C GLY A 61 -2.14 -1.58 -16.06
N GLY A 62 -0.87 -1.99 -15.98
CA GLY A 62 -0.50 -3.40 -15.91
C GLY A 62 0.96 -3.58 -15.51
N ASN A 63 1.36 -4.83 -15.26
CA ASN A 63 2.74 -5.21 -14.92
C ASN A 63 3.42 -6.02 -16.03
N GLN A 64 3.21 -5.61 -17.29
CA GLN A 64 3.88 -6.21 -18.44
C GLN A 64 5.41 -6.12 -18.28
N GLY A 65 6.11 -7.21 -18.57
CA GLY A 65 7.56 -7.28 -18.37
C GLY A 65 8.12 -8.67 -18.69
N CYS A 66 9.44 -8.75 -18.83
CA CYS A 66 10.18 -9.99 -19.10
C CYS A 66 9.66 -10.79 -20.31
N GLY A 67 9.10 -10.11 -21.32
CA GLY A 67 8.52 -10.77 -22.50
C GLY A 67 7.15 -11.42 -22.26
N THR A 68 6.51 -11.16 -21.12
CA THR A 68 5.17 -11.68 -20.78
C THR A 68 4.11 -10.59 -20.91
N ALA A 69 2.87 -11.00 -21.14
CA ALA A 69 1.71 -10.11 -21.18
C ALA A 69 1.31 -9.55 -19.81
N GLY A 70 1.90 -10.07 -18.71
CA GLY A 70 1.56 -9.67 -17.34
C GLY A 70 0.07 -9.78 -17.03
N PHE A 71 -0.37 -8.93 -16.11
CA PHE A 71 -1.76 -8.72 -15.74
C PHE A 71 -2.15 -7.26 -15.96
N THR A 72 -3.45 -7.01 -16.08
CA THR A 72 -4.04 -5.67 -16.19
C THR A 72 -4.80 -5.37 -14.91
N ALA A 73 -4.71 -4.13 -14.44
CA ALA A 73 -5.47 -3.66 -13.30
C ALA A 73 -6.98 -3.64 -13.62
N THR A 74 -7.83 -3.85 -12.61
CA THR A 74 -9.29 -3.95 -12.79
C THR A 74 -10.00 -3.41 -11.56
N GLU A 75 -11.32 -3.23 -11.63
CA GLU A 75 -12.12 -2.90 -10.45
C GLU A 75 -12.00 -3.98 -9.37
N GLY A 76 -11.73 -3.53 -8.13
CA GLY A 76 -11.55 -4.38 -6.97
C GLY A 76 -10.13 -4.90 -6.82
N TRP A 77 -9.98 -6.13 -6.35
CA TRP A 77 -8.64 -6.72 -6.20
C TRP A 77 -8.06 -7.14 -7.55
N ASP A 78 -6.79 -6.81 -7.77
CA ASP A 78 -6.04 -7.29 -8.93
C ASP A 78 -4.59 -7.70 -8.61
N PRO A 79 -3.93 -8.53 -9.45
CA PRO A 79 -2.55 -8.98 -9.23
C PRO A 79 -1.48 -7.96 -9.67
N VAL A 80 -1.86 -6.69 -9.89
CA VAL A 80 -0.97 -5.57 -10.21
C VAL A 80 -0.81 -4.65 -8.99
N THR A 81 -1.92 -4.27 -8.36
CA THR A 81 -2.00 -3.28 -7.27
C THR A 81 -2.71 -3.80 -6.01
N GLY A 82 -3.24 -5.02 -6.04
CA GLY A 82 -3.95 -5.60 -4.90
C GLY A 82 -5.27 -4.89 -4.66
N VAL A 83 -5.54 -4.48 -3.42
CA VAL A 83 -6.70 -3.65 -3.06
C VAL A 83 -6.49 -2.16 -3.36
N GLY A 84 -5.37 -1.79 -3.99
CA GLY A 84 -5.03 -0.41 -4.33
C GLY A 84 -4.14 0.28 -3.28
N THR A 85 -4.19 1.61 -3.27
CA THR A 85 -3.33 2.43 -2.40
C THR A 85 -4.07 2.84 -1.12
N PRO A 86 -3.48 2.72 0.08
CA PRO A 86 -4.20 3.08 1.30
C PRO A 86 -4.51 4.57 1.34
N THR A 87 -5.72 4.94 1.77
CA THR A 87 -6.11 6.33 2.01
C THR A 87 -6.06 6.59 3.51
N LEU A 88 -4.96 7.18 3.99
CA LEU A 88 -4.81 7.49 5.41
C LEU A 88 -5.73 8.65 5.80
N ARG A 89 -6.60 8.41 6.79
CA ARG A 89 -7.39 9.42 7.50
C ARG A 89 -7.16 9.20 8.99
N LEU A 90 -6.57 10.18 9.67
CA LEU A 90 -6.32 10.18 11.12
C LEU A 90 -7.41 10.95 11.84
#